data_AF-A0A914PK95-F1
#
_entry.id   AF-A0A914PK95-F1
#
_cell.length_a   1.000
_cell.length_b   1.000
_cell.length_c   1.000
_cell.angle_alpha   90.00
_cell.angle_beta   90.00
_cell.angle_gamma   90.00
#
_symmetry.space_group_name_H-M   'P 1'
#
loop_
_entity.id
_entity.type
_entity.pdbx_description
1 polymer ?
#
loop_
_entity_poly.entity_id
_entity_poly.type
_entity_poly.pdbx_seq_one_letter_code
_entity_poly.pdbx_strand_id
1 'polypeptide(L)'
;MEVFKFAVKFGIQDLIDACVSYFEESVDSTNVCEFVQIAYSYNFEDLKQKCLKILVEKKEEMDSTKIAELDKNILFDVYFFKL
;
A
#
# COMPACT_ATOMS: atom_id res chain seq x y z
N MET A 1 5.48 -3.99 9.50
CA MET A 1 6.04 -4.44 8.20
C MET A 1 7.18 -5.46 8.28
N GLU A 2 8.00 -5.51 9.34
CA GLU A 2 9.19 -6.40 9.37
C GLU A 2 8.87 -7.88 9.20
N VAL A 3 7.78 -8.36 9.82
CA VAL A 3 7.30 -9.75 9.69
C VAL A 3 7.09 -10.14 8.23
N PHE A 4 6.39 -9.30 7.45
CA PHE A 4 6.18 -9.52 6.03
C PHE A 4 7.51 -9.53 5.25
N LYS A 5 8.41 -8.58 5.52
CA LYS A 5 9.73 -8.53 4.87
C LYS A 5 10.52 -9.82 5.13
N PHE A 6 10.47 -10.39 6.34
CA PHE A 6 11.10 -11.67 6.64
C PHE A 6 10.37 -12.84 5.96
N ALA A 7 9.04 -12.86 5.98
CA ALA A 7 8.25 -13.90 5.31
C ALA A 7 8.61 -14.00 3.82
N VAL A 8 8.67 -12.86 3.14
CA VAL A 8 9.15 -12.74 1.75
C VAL A 8 10.60 -13.23 1.64
N LYS A 9 11.51 -12.71 2.47
CA LYS A 9 12.94 -13.06 2.41
C LYS A 9 13.21 -14.55 2.56
N PHE A 10 12.41 -15.23 3.39
CA PHE A 10 12.55 -16.67 3.66
C PHE A 10 11.57 -17.54 2.85
N GLY A 11 10.74 -16.94 1.97
CA GLY A 11 9.80 -17.66 1.12
C GLY A 11 8.69 -18.41 1.88
N ILE A 12 8.24 -17.89 3.03
CA ILE A 12 7.21 -18.52 3.86
C ILE A 12 5.83 -18.08 3.36
N GLN A 13 5.30 -18.77 2.35
CA GLN A 13 4.09 -18.35 1.62
C GLN A 13 2.87 -18.15 2.53
N ASP A 14 2.57 -19.08 3.44
CA ASP A 14 1.40 -18.97 4.34
C ASP A 14 1.44 -17.70 5.20
N LEU A 15 2.64 -17.27 5.60
CA LEU A 15 2.82 -16.05 6.39
C LEU A 15 2.72 -14.79 5.51
N ILE A 16 3.16 -14.87 4.24
CA ILE A 16 2.95 -13.80 3.25
C ILE A 16 1.45 -13.59 3.07
N ASP A 17 0.70 -14.66 2.81
CA ASP A 17 -0.74 -14.61 2.57
C ASP A 17 -1.49 -14.04 3.78
N ALA A 18 -1.17 -14.52 4.99
CA ALA A 18 -1.74 -13.98 6.23
C ALA A 18 -1.45 -12.48 6.43
N CYS A 19 -0.24 -12.03 6.08
CA CYS A 19 0.12 -10.61 6.15
C CYS A 19 -0.65 -9.78 5.12
N VAL A 20 -0.81 -10.28 3.89
CA VAL A 20 -1.57 -9.59 2.83
C VAL A 20 -3.04 -9.46 3.23
N SER A 21 -3.67 -10.52 3.74
CA SER A 21 -5.04 -10.45 4.26
C SER A 21 -5.16 -9.40 5.37
N TYR A 22 -4.21 -9.37 6.31
CA TYR A 22 -4.18 -8.33 7.35
C TYR A 22 -4.06 -6.91 6.77
N PHE A 23 -3.18 -6.68 5.80
CA PHE A 23 -3.04 -5.36 5.17
C PHE A 23 -4.32 -4.91 4.50
N GLU A 24 -4.99 -5.84 3.81
CA GLU A 24 -6.24 -5.58 3.12
C GLU A 24 -7.42 -5.25 4.04
N GLU A 25 -7.43 -5.79 5.26
CA GLU A 25 -8.48 -5.56 6.26
C GLU A 25 -8.19 -4.34 7.14
N SER A 26 -6.92 -3.96 7.31
CA SER A 26 -6.47 -2.93 8.26
C SER A 26 -6.02 -1.63 7.61
N VAL A 27 -6.08 -1.50 6.29
CA VAL A 27 -5.64 -0.29 5.59
C VAL A 27 -6.45 0.94 6.00
N ASP A 28 -5.76 2.03 6.37
CA ASP A 28 -6.33 3.30 6.79
C ASP A 28 -5.42 4.50 6.42
N SER A 29 -5.83 5.72 6.77
CA SER A 29 -5.07 6.94 6.44
C SER A 29 -3.71 7.04 7.14
N THR A 30 -3.44 6.21 8.15
CA THR A 30 -2.15 6.23 8.88
C THR A 30 -1.11 5.31 8.25
N ASN A 31 -1.55 4.20 7.64
CA ASN A 31 -0.68 3.14 7.11
C ASN A 31 -0.72 3.00 5.58
N VAL A 32 -1.68 3.64 4.88
CA VAL A 32 -1.89 3.47 3.44
C VAL A 32 -0.67 3.79 2.58
N CYS A 33 0.16 4.76 2.98
CA CYS A 33 1.39 5.10 2.25
C CYS A 33 2.42 3.96 2.29
N GLU A 34 2.53 3.25 3.41
CA GLU A 34 3.41 2.07 3.50
C GLU A 34 2.83 0.90 2.71
N PHE A 35 1.53 0.64 2.85
CA PHE A 35 0.88 -0.50 2.20
C PHE A 35 0.82 -0.36 0.68
N VAL A 36 0.63 0.86 0.14
CA VAL A 36 0.66 1.08 -1.31
C VAL A 36 2.06 0.77 -1.88
N GLN A 37 3.14 1.14 -1.18
CA GLN A 37 4.50 0.81 -1.64
C GLN A 37 4.73 -0.70 -1.68
N ILE A 38 4.24 -1.44 -0.68
CA ILE A 38 4.30 -2.91 -0.69
C ILE A 38 3.51 -3.45 -1.88
N ALA A 39 2.28 -2.99 -2.07
CA ALA A 39 1.40 -3.48 -3.10
C ALA A 39 2.01 -3.32 -4.50
N TYR A 40 2.68 -2.20 -4.77
CA TYR A 40 3.42 -1.99 -6.02
C TYR A 40 4.69 -2.86 -6.09
N SER A 41 5.47 -2.93 -5.01
CA SER A 41 6.73 -3.69 -4.99
C SER A 41 6.53 -5.19 -5.22
N TYR A 42 5.42 -5.74 -4.75
CA TYR A 42 5.11 -7.17 -4.77
C TYR A 42 3.95 -7.54 -5.71
N ASN A 43 3.42 -6.59 -6.47
CA ASN A 43 2.30 -6.77 -7.40
C ASN A 43 1.01 -7.33 -6.77
N PHE A 44 0.65 -6.87 -5.58
CA PHE A 44 -0.63 -7.20 -4.94
C PHE A 44 -1.72 -6.26 -5.44
N GLU A 45 -2.41 -6.64 -6.52
CA GLU A 45 -3.34 -5.75 -7.22
C GLU A 45 -4.55 -5.36 -6.35
N ASP A 46 -5.13 -6.29 -5.59
CA ASP A 46 -6.30 -5.99 -4.73
C ASP A 46 -5.95 -4.99 -3.62
N LEU A 47 -4.81 -5.19 -2.94
CA LEU A 47 -4.29 -4.25 -1.96
C LEU A 47 -3.96 -2.89 -2.59
N LYS A 48 -3.37 -2.89 -3.80
CA LYS A 48 -3.05 -1.67 -4.55
C LYS A 48 -4.32 -0.85 -4.82
N GLN A 49 -5.36 -1.48 -5.35
CA GLN A 49 -6.63 -0.80 -5.66
C GLN A 49 -7.27 -0.21 -4.40
N LYS A 50 -7.32 -0.97 -3.30
CA LYS A 50 -7.81 -0.48 -2.00
C LYS A 50 -7.02 0.73 -1.51
N CYS A 51 -5.69 0.65 -1.54
CA CYS A 51 -4.83 1.75 -1.10
C CYS A 51 -4.99 3.00 -1.96
N LEU A 52 -5.01 2.85 -3.29
CA LEU A 52 -5.19 3.97 -4.21
C LEU A 52 -6.54 4.68 -4.00
N LYS A 53 -7.61 3.92 -3.78
CA LYS A 53 -8.92 4.48 -3.46
C LYS A 53 -8.87 5.37 -2.21
N ILE A 54 -8.27 4.88 -1.12
CA ILE A 54 -8.13 5.64 0.13
C ILE A 54 -7.27 6.89 -0.09
N LEU A 55 -6.15 6.78 -0.82
CA LEU A 55 -5.27 7.90 -1.11
C LEU A 55 -5.99 8.97 -1.94
N VAL A 56 -6.74 8.59 -2.98
CA VAL A 56 -7.50 9.54 -3.80
C VAL A 56 -8.57 10.24 -2.98
N GLU A 57 -9.30 9.50 -2.13
CA GLU A 57 -10.39 10.03 -1.30
C GLU A 57 -9.89 10.94 -0.18
N LYS A 58 -8.74 10.63 0.44
CA LYS A 58 -8.27 11.28 1.68
C LYS A 58 -7.00 12.11 1.55
N LYS A 59 -6.37 12.20 0.37
CA LYS A 59 -5.08 12.90 0.19
C LYS A 59 -5.06 14.34 0.70
N GLU A 60 -6.19 15.05 0.68
CA GLU A 60 -6.27 16.44 1.16
C GLU A 60 -6.21 16.56 2.68
N GLU A 61 -6.61 15.51 3.40
CA GLU A 61 -6.60 15.43 4.87
C GLU A 61 -5.28 14.83 5.40
N MET A 62 -4.51 14.19 4.52
CA MET A 62 -3.27 13.52 4.86
C MET A 62 -2.07 14.47 4.87
N ASP A 63 -1.03 14.08 5.60
CA ASP A 63 0.25 14.79 5.58
C ASP A 63 0.86 14.71 4.17
N SER A 64 0.88 15.86 3.49
CA SER A 64 1.43 16.00 2.14
C SER A 64 2.89 15.54 2.01
N THR A 65 3.68 15.57 3.09
CA THR A 65 5.07 15.11 3.07
C THR A 65 5.16 13.60 2.88
N LYS A 66 4.31 12.83 3.58
CA LYS A 66 4.21 11.37 3.44
C LYS A 66 3.76 10.94 2.05
N ILE A 67 2.89 11.72 1.42
CA ILE A 67 2.45 11.45 0.04
C ILE A 67 3.61 11.74 -0.92
N ALA A 68 4.32 12.86 -0.74
CA ALA A 68 5.44 13.25 -1.61
C ALA A 68 6.62 12.27 -1.58
N GLU A 69 6.77 11.48 -0.51
CA GLU A 69 7.78 10.42 -0.39
C GLU A 69 7.46 9.14 -1.18
N LEU A 70 6.24 9.01 -1.72
CA LEU A 70 5.87 7.85 -2.53
C LEU A 70 6.61 7.81 -3.87
N ASP A 71 6.80 6.60 -4.39
CA ASP A 71 7.40 6.40 -5.71
C ASP A 71 6.60 7.12 -6.80
N LYS A 72 7.31 7.62 -7.83
CA LYS A 72 6.71 8.41 -8.92
C LYS A 72 5.53 7.72 -9.62
N ASN A 73 5.58 6.40 -9.75
CA ASN A 73 4.50 5.62 -10.37
C ASN A 73 3.24 5.63 -9.49
N ILE A 74 3.42 5.54 -8.17
CA ILE A 74 2.32 5.61 -7.20
C ILE A 74 1.74 7.03 -7.20
N LEU A 75 2.59 8.06 -7.19
CA LEU A 75 2.15 9.45 -7.30
C LEU A 75 1.35 9.69 -8.59
N PHE A 76 1.85 9.21 -9.73
CA PHE A 76 1.14 9.31 -11.00
C PHE A 76 -0.25 8.68 -10.89
N ASP A 77 -0.33 7.47 -10.35
CA ASP A 77 -1.62 6.81 -10.16
C ASP A 77 -2.49 7.61 -9.17
N VAL A 78 -2.02 8.07 -8.02
CA VAL A 78 -2.83 8.87 -7.07
C VAL A 78 -3.39 10.17 -7.66
N TYR A 79 -2.65 10.85 -8.54
CA TYR A 79 -3.09 12.13 -9.13
C TYR A 79 -3.87 11.96 -10.44
N PHE A 80 -3.68 10.86 -11.17
CA PHE A 80 -4.29 10.62 -12.47
C PHE A 80 -5.24 9.40 -12.49
N PHE A 81 -5.44 8.70 -11.36
CA PHE A 81 -6.44 7.64 -11.24
C PHE A 81 -7.82 8.23 -11.51
N LYS A 82 -8.51 7.66 -12.49
CA LYS A 82 -9.94 7.86 -12.63
C LYS A 82 -10.64 6.67 -11.98
N LEU A 83 -11.38 6.93 -10.91
CA LEU A 83 -12.35 6.00 -10.34
C LEU A 83 -13.48 5.71 -11.33
#